data_AF-A0A7X7N2P0-F1
#
_entry.id   AF-A0A7X7N2P0-F1
#
_cell.length_a   1.000
_cell.length_b   1.000
_cell.length_c   1.000
_cell.angle_alpha   90.00
_cell.angle_beta   90.00
_cell.angle_gamma   90.00
#
_symmetry.space_group_name_H-M   'P 1'
#
loop_
_entity.id
_entity.type
_entity.pdbx_description
1 polymer ?
#
loop_
_entity_poly.entity_id
_entity_poly.type
_entity_poly.pdbx_seq_one_letter_code
_entity_poly.pdbx_strand_id
1 'polypeptide(L)'
;KGRGIAFDDLHTRDLAILMSHLNSQPRASLAMSTPISLLKGALKEEADVLLDALGIEEVAYDVLDMTVEAINRERRKRGDKPLI
;
A
#
# COMPACT_ATOMS: atom_id res chain seq x y z
N LYS A 1 10.54 -14.50 -18.47
CA LYS A 1 9.85 -13.19 -18.41
C LYS A 1 8.37 -13.48 -18.20
N GLY A 2 7.93 -13.45 -16.94
CA GLY A 2 6.62 -13.97 -16.52
C GLY A 2 5.48 -13.11 -17.08
N ARG A 3 4.35 -13.74 -17.43
CA ARG A 3 3.10 -13.05 -17.76
C ARG A 3 2.78 -12.14 -16.56
N GLY A 4 2.52 -10.86 -16.82
CA GLY A 4 2.06 -9.95 -15.75
C GLY A 4 0.83 -10.54 -15.07
N ILE A 5 0.70 -10.32 -13.77
CA ILE A 5 -0.47 -10.73 -13.00
C ILE A 5 -1.66 -9.94 -13.56
N ALA A 6 -2.72 -10.63 -13.95
CA ALA A 6 -3.94 -9.97 -14.41
C ALA A 6 -4.51 -9.13 -13.24
N PHE A 7 -4.88 -7.88 -13.53
CA PHE A 7 -5.47 -6.99 -12.54
C PHE A 7 -6.93 -7.34 -12.21
N ASP A 8 -7.53 -8.28 -12.95
CA ASP A 8 -8.95 -8.63 -12.86
C ASP A 8 -9.38 -9.11 -11.47
N ASP A 9 -8.46 -9.67 -10.69
CA ASP A 9 -8.74 -10.19 -9.34
C ASP A 9 -8.37 -9.21 -8.21
N LEU A 10 -7.88 -8.00 -8.52
CA LEU A 10 -7.57 -6.99 -7.50
C LEU A 10 -8.82 -6.22 -7.09
N HIS A 11 -9.04 -6.16 -5.78
CA HIS A 11 -10.11 -5.35 -5.19
C HIS A 11 -9.52 -4.09 -4.54
N THR A 12 -10.37 -3.10 -4.25
CA THR A 12 -9.96 -1.88 -3.55
C THR A 12 -9.19 -2.17 -2.25
N ARG A 13 -9.59 -3.20 -1.49
CA ARG A 13 -8.88 -3.63 -0.28
C ARG A 13 -7.48 -4.17 -0.55
N ASP A 14 -7.24 -4.78 -1.70
CA ASP A 14 -5.91 -5.23 -2.08
C ASP A 14 -5.01 -4.05 -2.46
N LEU A 15 -5.59 -3.07 -3.18
CA LEU A 15 -4.91 -1.84 -3.54
C LEU A 15 -4.57 -1.01 -2.30
N ALA A 16 -5.45 -0.97 -1.30
CA ALA A 16 -5.19 -0.31 -0.03
C ALA A 16 -3.92 -0.86 0.66
N ILE A 17 -3.77 -2.19 0.72
CA ILE A 17 -2.56 -2.84 1.28
C ILE A 17 -1.33 -2.51 0.43
N LEU A 18 -1.42 -2.67 -0.90
CA LEU A 18 -0.32 -2.33 -1.80
C LEU A 18 0.13 -0.87 -1.63
N MET A 19 -0.81 0.07 -1.60
CA MET A 19 -0.53 1.49 -1.48
C MET A 19 0.00 1.86 -0.09
N SER A 20 -0.41 1.16 0.96
CA SER A 20 0.13 1.32 2.32
C SER A 20 1.63 1.03 2.33
N HIS A 21 2.05 -0.11 1.77
CA HIS A 21 3.48 -0.43 1.66
C HIS A 21 4.22 0.51 0.69
N LEU A 22 3.67 0.72 -0.51
CA LEU A 22 4.32 1.51 -1.55
C LEU A 22 4.54 2.98 -1.15
N ASN A 23 3.59 3.57 -0.44
CA ASN A 23 3.63 4.98 -0.04
C ASN A 23 4.26 5.21 1.34
N SER A 24 4.59 4.13 2.06
CA SER A 24 5.42 4.17 3.27
C SER A 24 6.90 3.96 2.98
N GLN A 25 7.27 3.55 1.76
CA GLN A 25 8.66 3.40 1.35
C GLN A 25 9.35 4.77 1.17
N PRO A 26 10.47 5.05 1.86
CA PRO A 26 11.32 6.20 1.61
C PRO A 26 11.87 6.20 0.18
N ARG A 27 11.89 7.38 -0.46
CA ARG A 27 12.36 7.54 -1.84
C ARG A 27 13.48 8.56 -1.94
N ALA A 28 14.56 8.22 -2.64
CA ALA A 28 15.67 9.14 -2.88
C ALA A 28 15.22 10.43 -3.61
N SER A 29 14.29 10.31 -4.56
CA SER A 29 13.69 11.44 -5.28
C SER A 29 12.87 12.38 -4.39
N LEU A 30 12.53 11.93 -3.17
CA LEU A 30 11.79 12.70 -2.16
C LEU A 30 12.71 13.06 -0.98
N ALA A 31 14.02 13.17 -1.20
CA ALA A 31 15.01 13.42 -0.15
C ALA A 31 14.89 12.42 1.03
N MET A 32 14.66 11.14 0.71
CA MET A 32 14.42 10.06 1.67
C MET A 32 13.15 10.21 2.53
N SER A 33 12.22 11.10 2.16
CA SER A 33 10.87 11.13 2.73
C SER A 33 9.98 10.03 2.13
N THR A 34 8.88 9.71 2.83
CA THR A 34 7.82 8.85 2.29
C THR A 34 6.75 9.71 1.61
N PRO A 35 6.05 9.21 0.59
CA PRO A 35 4.89 9.91 0.04
C PRO A 35 3.84 10.26 1.09
N ILE A 36 3.57 9.35 2.04
CA ILE A 36 2.62 9.62 3.13
C ILE A 36 3.11 10.77 4.01
N SER A 37 4.39 10.81 4.39
CA SER A 37 4.91 11.89 5.24
C SER A 37 4.86 13.24 4.55
N LEU A 38 5.14 13.28 3.23
CA LEU A 38 5.00 14.50 2.44
C LEU A 38 3.54 14.92 2.29
N LEU A 39 2.62 13.98 2.08
CA LEU A 39 1.18 14.25 1.99
C LEU A 39 0.66 14.84 3.30
N LYS A 40 1.00 14.24 4.44
CA LYS A 40 0.65 14.74 5.78
C LYS A 40 1.26 16.11 6.06
N GLY A 41 2.49 16.36 5.60
CA GLY A 41 3.11 17.69 5.71
C GLY A 41 2.39 18.77 4.89
N ALA A 42 1.87 18.41 3.71
CA ALA A 42 1.21 19.33 2.80
C ALA A 42 -0.26 19.59 3.13
N LEU A 43 -0.99 18.54 3.51
CA LEU A 43 -2.44 18.56 3.72
C LEU A 43 -2.88 18.40 5.18
N LYS A 44 -1.96 18.19 6.12
CA LYS A 44 -2.26 18.10 7.56
C LYS A 44 -3.41 17.12 7.84
N GLU A 45 -4.46 17.55 8.54
CA GLU A 45 -5.60 16.71 8.94
C GLU A 45 -6.36 16.14 7.74
N GLU A 46 -6.42 16.86 6.61
CA GLU A 46 -7.05 16.37 5.39
C GLU A 46 -6.30 15.18 4.77
N ALA A 47 -5.00 15.02 5.04
CA ALA A 47 -4.26 13.83 4.62
C ALA A 47 -4.79 12.58 5.31
N ASP A 48 -5.04 12.63 6.60
CA ASP A 48 -5.53 11.49 7.37
C ASP A 48 -6.95 11.11 6.92
N VAL A 49 -7.82 12.09 6.67
CA VAL A 49 -9.16 11.84 6.11
C VAL A 49 -9.08 11.13 4.74
N LEU A 50 -8.16 11.54 3.88
CA LEU A 50 -7.97 10.92 2.57
C LEU A 50 -7.42 9.49 2.70
N LEU A 51 -6.42 9.28 3.57
CA LEU A 51 -5.81 7.98 3.81
C LEU A 51 -6.84 6.98 4.37
N ASP A 52 -7.62 7.41 5.36
CA ASP A 52 -8.71 6.61 5.95
C ASP A 52 -9.78 6.26 4.91
N ALA A 53 -10.19 7.23 4.09
CA ALA A 53 -11.17 7.01 3.02
C ALA A 53 -10.70 5.98 1.98
N LEU A 54 -9.39 5.88 1.74
CA LEU A 54 -8.78 4.92 0.83
C LEU A 54 -8.37 3.61 1.52
N GLY A 55 -8.47 3.53 2.86
CA GLY A 55 -7.97 2.42 3.66
C GLY A 55 -6.46 2.27 3.64
N ILE A 56 -5.71 3.34 3.35
CA ILE A 56 -4.24 3.34 3.27
C ILE A 56 -3.67 3.68 4.64
N GLU A 57 -2.78 2.83 5.14
CA GLU A 57 -2.12 3.02 6.41
C GLU A 57 -0.62 3.28 6.23
N GLU A 58 -0.02 4.04 7.15
CA GLU A 58 1.42 4.21 7.19
C GLU A 58 2.07 2.98 7.85
N VAL A 59 2.99 2.35 7.14
CA VAL A 59 3.63 1.09 7.51
C VAL A 59 5.08 1.37 7.92
N ALA A 60 5.52 0.79 9.04
CA ALA A 60 6.90 0.94 9.48
C ALA A 60 7.89 0.36 8.44
N TYR A 61 9.05 0.99 8.32
CA TYR A 61 10.03 0.67 7.26
C TYR A 61 10.53 -0.79 7.31
N ASP A 62 10.73 -1.31 8.51
CA ASP A 62 11.23 -2.66 8.77
C ASP A 62 10.22 -3.77 8.45
N VAL A 63 8.95 -3.42 8.27
CA VAL A 63 7.86 -4.36 7.93
C VAL A 63 7.29 -4.14 6.53
N LEU A 64 7.96 -3.34 5.69
CA LEU A 64 7.55 -3.16 4.30
C LEU A 64 7.70 -4.47 3.51
N ASP A 65 6.63 -4.87 2.83
CA ASP A 65 6.55 -6.07 2.02
C ASP A 65 5.98 -5.72 0.65
N MET A 66 6.86 -5.52 -0.33
CA MET A 66 6.51 -5.15 -1.71
C MET A 66 6.24 -6.39 -2.59
N THR A 67 5.88 -7.51 -1.98
CA THR A 67 5.58 -8.75 -2.69
C THR A 67 4.07 -8.98 -2.81
N VAL A 68 3.68 -9.81 -3.78
CA VAL A 68 2.29 -10.30 -3.91
C VAL A 68 1.85 -11.05 -2.65
N GLU A 69 2.80 -11.64 -1.91
CA GLU A 69 2.51 -12.40 -0.70
C GLU A 69 1.98 -11.51 0.44
N ALA A 70 2.38 -10.23 0.50
CA ALA A 70 1.78 -9.25 1.42
C ALA A 70 0.27 -9.16 1.21
N ILE A 71 -0.15 -9.03 -0.05
CA ILE A 71 -1.56 -8.95 -0.44
C ILE A 71 -2.27 -10.29 -0.17
N ASN A 72 -1.64 -11.40 -0.54
CA ASN A 72 -2.22 -12.74 -0.33
C ASN A 72 -2.41 -13.09 1.15
N ARG A 73 -1.54 -12.59 2.03
CA ARG A 73 -1.68 -12.74 3.48
C ARG A 73 -2.96 -12.08 3.98
N GLU A 74 -3.22 -10.85 3.54
CA GLU A 74 -4.42 -10.11 3.92
C GLU A 74 -5.69 -10.67 3.26
N ARG A 75 -5.59 -11.16 2.02
CA ARG A 75 -6.67 -11.91 1.34
C ARG A 75 -7.09 -13.14 2.14
N ARG A 76 -6.13 -13.96 2.58
CA ARG A 76 -6.42 -15.16 3.40
C ARG A 76 -7.07 -14.81 4.73
N LYS A 77 -6.67 -13.72 5.40
CA LYS A 77 -7.32 -13.25 6.64
C LYS A 77 -8.79 -12.92 6.45
N ARG A 78 -9.19 -12.49 5.24
CA ARG A 78 -10.58 -12.14 4.88
C ARG A 78 -11.37 -13.31 4.26
N GLY A 79 -10.71 -14.44 3.99
CA GLY A 79 -11.31 -15.60 3.31
C GLY A 79 -11.24 -15.54 1.77
N ASP A 80 -10.51 -14.58 1.20
CA ASP A 80 -10.34 -14.45 -0.24
C ASP A 80 -9.29 -15.45 -0.78
N LYS A 81 -9.45 -15.90 -2.03
CA LYS A 81 -8.44 -16.72 -2.73
C LYS A 81 -7.17 -15.91 -3.01
N PRO A 82 -5.96 -16.50 -2.94
CA PRO A 82 -4.73 -15.78 -3.28
C PRO A 82 -4.70 -15.40 -4.77
N LEU A 83 -3.99 -14.31 -5.07
CA LEU A 83 -3.58 -13.92 -6.42
C LEU A 83 -2.53 -14.91 -6.95
N ILE A 84 -2.60 -15.18 -8.25
CA ILE A 84 -1.81 -16.19 -8.98
C ILE A 84 -0.51 -15.61 -9.53
#